data_AF-A0A2S6A9L8-F1
#
_entry.id   AF-A0A2S6A9L8-F1
#
_cell.length_a   1.000
_cell.length_b   1.000
_cell.length_c   1.000
_cell.angle_alpha   90.00
_cell.angle_beta   90.00
_cell.angle_gamma   90.00
#
_symmetry.space_group_name_H-M   'P 1'
#
loop_
_entity.id
_entity.type
_entity.pdbx_description
1 polymer ?
#
loop_
_entity_poly.entity_id
_entity_poly.type
_entity_poly.pdbx_seq_one_letter_code
_entity_poly.pdbx_strand_id
1 'polypeptide(L)'
;MAARPDYIPTGDSAVTSEPARRTRTGGGRRRVPRHTLSAEAIVDAALRMLDDTDCEGISMRALAAELGVGTMTLYTYFRSKDELLQAARDQVLDSFHPPDVSGDWADRVRACCQALYRLLVERPAVLRVLAVKPDGDGDFADTATAALELVLSQLRAAGLGRQETARGYVVLLQYTFGSALRHVFAPARRNGENIPSRLQMLDPVAHPTITDLMPELVITHGGGEEQYLFGLDLILDGLRKAAAAQH
;
A
#
# COMPACT_ATOMS: atom_id res chain seq x y z
N MET A 1 -38.63 -80.10 -4.49
CA MET A 1 -37.96 -80.19 -5.80
C MET A 1 -36.97 -79.04 -5.88
N ALA A 2 -35.64 -79.17 -5.86
CA ALA A 2 -34.71 -80.27 -5.55
C ALA A 2 -33.28 -79.63 -5.41
N ALA A 3 -32.30 -80.07 -4.61
CA ALA A 3 -32.22 -81.09 -3.55
C ALA A 3 -31.01 -80.80 -2.60
N ARG A 4 -30.73 -81.72 -1.66
CA ARG A 4 -29.44 -81.98 -0.96
C ARG A 4 -29.21 -83.51 -1.02
N PRO A 5 -28.01 -84.08 -0.74
CA PRO A 5 -26.74 -83.49 -0.29
C PRO A 5 -25.62 -83.72 -1.37
N ASP A 6 -24.30 -83.57 -1.18
CA ASP A 6 -23.37 -84.37 -0.35
C ASP A 6 -21.98 -83.70 -0.15
N TYR A 7 -21.15 -84.32 0.69
CA TYR A 7 -20.02 -83.74 1.44
C TYR A 7 -18.71 -84.54 1.26
N ILE A 8 -17.60 -83.84 0.89
CA ILE A 8 -16.17 -83.99 1.32
C ILE A 8 -15.51 -85.39 1.24
N PRO A 9 -14.29 -85.55 0.64
CA PRO A 9 -13.00 -85.16 1.28
C PRO A 9 -11.88 -84.75 0.28
N THR A 10 -10.61 -84.43 0.60
CA THR A 10 -9.74 -84.44 1.82
C THR A 10 -8.50 -83.53 1.61
N GLY A 11 -7.71 -83.24 2.67
CA GLY A 11 -6.30 -82.77 2.59
C GLY A 11 -6.14 -81.24 2.69
N ASP A 12 -5.65 -80.60 3.75
CA ASP A 12 -4.58 -80.87 4.74
C ASP A 12 -3.13 -80.55 4.27
N SER A 13 -2.63 -79.36 4.65
CA SER A 13 -1.29 -79.13 5.22
C SER A 13 -1.02 -77.63 5.41
N ALA A 14 -0.36 -77.26 6.51
CA ALA A 14 -0.15 -75.87 6.95
C ALA A 14 1.21 -75.27 6.54
N VAL A 15 1.29 -73.93 6.44
CA VAL A 15 2.53 -73.15 6.59
C VAL A 15 2.25 -71.81 7.31
N THR A 16 3.14 -71.41 8.21
CA THR A 16 3.14 -70.16 9.01
C THR A 16 3.73 -68.96 8.25
N SER A 17 3.31 -67.72 8.57
CA SER A 17 4.07 -66.50 8.22
C SER A 17 3.82 -65.31 9.16
N GLU A 18 4.89 -64.55 9.42
CA GLU A 18 5.04 -63.45 10.39
C GLU A 18 4.40 -62.08 10.04
N PRO A 19 4.37 -61.09 10.96
CA PRO A 19 3.59 -59.86 10.82
C PRO A 19 4.24 -58.78 9.95
N ALA A 20 3.41 -58.07 9.16
CA ALA A 20 3.85 -57.00 8.26
C ALA A 20 4.21 -55.68 8.99
N ARG A 21 5.32 -55.08 8.57
CA ARG A 21 5.97 -53.90 9.16
C ARG A 21 5.25 -52.58 8.80
N ARG A 22 5.10 -51.67 9.77
CA ARG A 22 4.62 -50.28 9.56
C ARG A 22 5.55 -49.49 8.61
N THR A 23 4.96 -48.76 7.67
CA THR A 23 5.64 -47.71 6.88
C THR A 23 4.97 -46.35 7.12
N ARG A 24 5.72 -45.38 7.65
CA ARG A 24 5.29 -43.98 7.76
C ARG A 24 5.49 -43.29 6.42
N THR A 25 4.42 -42.96 5.71
CA THR A 25 4.48 -42.08 4.53
C THR A 25 4.75 -40.64 4.96
N GLY A 26 5.98 -40.17 4.72
CA GLY A 26 6.35 -38.78 4.95
C GLY A 26 5.74 -37.88 3.89
N GLY A 27 4.75 -37.06 4.26
CA GLY A 27 4.22 -36.01 3.39
C GLY A 27 5.28 -34.95 3.13
N GLY A 28 5.94 -35.03 1.97
CA GLY A 28 6.93 -34.05 1.55
C GLY A 28 6.29 -32.70 1.26
N ARG A 29 6.36 -31.76 2.22
CA ARG A 29 6.12 -30.33 1.94
C ARG A 29 7.05 -29.93 0.80
N ARG A 30 6.48 -29.41 -0.30
CA ARG A 30 7.22 -28.95 -1.49
C ARG A 30 8.27 -27.92 -1.05
N ARG A 31 9.52 -28.35 -0.94
CA ARG A 31 10.62 -27.52 -0.45
C ARG A 31 11.00 -26.55 -1.56
N VAL A 32 10.67 -25.27 -1.38
CA VAL A 32 11.11 -24.18 -2.25
C VAL A 32 12.65 -24.25 -2.36
N PRO A 33 13.26 -24.02 -3.55
CA PRO A 33 14.70 -24.07 -3.74
C PRO A 33 15.43 -23.22 -2.70
N ARG A 34 16.46 -23.79 -2.09
CA ARG A 34 17.00 -23.32 -0.79
C ARG A 34 18.00 -22.16 -0.93
N HIS A 35 17.88 -21.33 -1.97
CA HIS A 35 18.96 -20.46 -2.41
C HIS A 35 18.53 -19.18 -3.15
N THR A 36 17.59 -18.40 -2.60
CA THR A 36 17.30 -17.02 -3.07
C THR A 36 16.77 -16.10 -1.96
N LEU A 37 17.22 -16.27 -0.71
CA LEU A 37 16.96 -15.26 0.32
C LEU A 37 17.93 -14.08 0.12
N SER A 38 17.44 -13.00 -0.47
CA SER A 38 18.11 -11.69 -0.56
C SER A 38 17.37 -10.65 0.28
N ALA A 39 18.00 -9.47 0.49
CA ALA A 39 17.32 -8.35 1.13
C ALA A 39 16.05 -7.96 0.33
N GLU A 40 16.17 -7.85 -0.99
CA GLU A 40 15.07 -7.57 -1.93
C GLU A 40 13.93 -8.58 -1.77
N ALA A 41 14.22 -9.89 -1.78
CA ALA A 41 13.19 -10.92 -1.65
C ALA A 41 12.47 -10.91 -0.29
N ILE A 42 13.13 -10.43 0.76
CA ILE A 42 12.51 -10.21 2.08
C ILE A 42 11.61 -8.96 2.04
N VAL A 43 12.05 -7.88 1.38
CA VAL A 43 11.28 -6.64 1.20
C VAL A 43 10.05 -6.88 0.32
N ASP A 44 10.18 -7.59 -0.80
CA ASP A 44 9.06 -8.01 -1.66
C ASP A 44 8.01 -8.80 -0.89
N ALA A 45 8.44 -9.74 -0.04
CA ALA A 45 7.53 -10.50 0.81
C ALA A 45 6.88 -9.63 1.89
N ALA A 46 7.63 -8.68 2.48
CA ALA A 46 7.10 -7.70 3.41
C ALA A 46 6.03 -6.81 2.74
N LEU A 47 6.29 -6.28 1.54
CA LEU A 47 5.37 -5.47 0.75
C LEU A 47 4.09 -6.23 0.40
N ARG A 48 4.19 -7.47 -0.12
CA ARG A 48 3.00 -8.31 -0.38
C ARG A 48 2.14 -8.50 0.88
N MET A 49 2.76 -8.89 1.99
CA MET A 49 2.03 -9.09 3.26
C MET A 49 1.38 -7.79 3.77
N LEU A 50 2.05 -6.67 3.55
CA LEU A 50 1.60 -5.33 3.92
C LEU A 50 0.40 -4.86 3.08
N ASP A 51 0.37 -5.17 1.78
CA ASP A 51 -0.75 -4.87 0.90
C ASP A 51 -1.96 -5.81 1.13
N ASP A 52 -1.70 -7.08 1.50
CA ASP A 52 -2.74 -8.11 1.72
C ASP A 52 -3.50 -8.00 3.07
N THR A 53 -3.17 -7.07 3.98
CA THR A 53 -3.77 -7.02 5.34
C THR A 53 -4.44 -5.73 5.78
N ASP A 54 -5.68 -5.85 6.25
CA ASP A 54 -6.36 -4.89 7.13
C ASP A 54 -5.62 -4.66 8.47
N CYS A 55 -4.68 -5.56 8.83
CA CYS A 55 -3.98 -5.58 10.11
C CYS A 55 -3.12 -4.34 10.40
N GLU A 56 -2.81 -4.16 11.68
CA GLU A 56 -1.93 -3.12 12.26
C GLU A 56 -0.42 -3.30 11.92
N GLY A 57 -0.13 -3.91 10.78
CA GLY A 57 1.21 -4.11 10.21
C GLY A 57 1.83 -5.50 10.45
N ILE A 58 2.89 -5.77 9.68
CA ILE A 58 3.62 -7.06 9.73
C ILE A 58 4.45 -7.23 11.01
N SER A 59 4.80 -8.49 11.32
CA SER A 59 5.78 -8.84 12.35
C SER A 59 6.90 -9.71 11.77
N MET A 60 8.13 -9.56 12.27
CA MET A 60 9.29 -10.33 11.81
C MET A 60 9.05 -11.85 11.88
N ARG A 61 8.28 -12.32 12.88
CA ARG A 61 7.92 -13.75 13.02
C ARG A 61 6.95 -14.21 11.93
N ALA A 62 5.98 -13.38 11.55
CA ALA A 62 5.02 -13.71 10.49
C ALA A 62 5.73 -13.74 9.12
N LEU A 63 6.57 -12.75 8.84
CA LEU A 63 7.37 -12.69 7.62
C LEU A 63 8.35 -13.87 7.49
N ALA A 64 8.99 -14.27 8.59
CA ALA A 64 9.85 -15.45 8.59
C ALA A 64 9.07 -16.75 8.27
N ALA A 65 7.83 -16.86 8.77
CA ALA A 65 6.95 -18.00 8.50
C ALA A 65 6.49 -18.05 7.02
N GLU A 66 6.11 -16.91 6.45
CA GLU A 66 5.79 -16.74 5.01
C GLU A 66 6.98 -17.16 4.12
N LEU A 67 8.17 -16.66 4.44
CA LEU A 67 9.42 -16.99 3.73
C LEU A 67 9.95 -18.41 4.02
N GLY A 68 9.37 -19.14 4.97
CA GLY A 68 9.82 -20.48 5.36
C GLY A 68 11.19 -20.54 6.04
N VAL A 69 11.62 -19.44 6.69
CA VAL A 69 12.92 -19.29 7.36
C VAL A 69 12.76 -19.07 8.88
N GLY A 70 13.86 -19.05 9.62
CA GLY A 70 13.85 -18.68 11.04
C GLY A 70 13.86 -17.16 11.22
N THR A 71 13.21 -16.64 12.26
CA THR A 71 13.18 -15.19 12.53
C THR A 71 14.58 -14.58 12.68
N MET A 72 15.52 -15.32 13.29
CA MET A 72 16.93 -14.90 13.39
C MET A 72 17.61 -14.75 12.03
N THR A 73 17.14 -15.45 10.99
CA THR A 73 17.65 -15.29 9.62
C THR A 73 17.22 -13.97 9.01
N LEU A 74 16.06 -13.41 9.38
CA LEU A 74 15.70 -12.05 8.91
C LEU A 74 16.54 -10.98 9.60
N TYR A 75 16.87 -11.19 10.89
CA TYR A 75 17.72 -10.28 11.66
C TYR A 75 19.19 -10.23 11.19
N THR A 76 19.63 -11.09 10.27
CA THR A 76 20.94 -10.93 9.59
C THR A 76 20.89 -9.96 8.41
N TYR A 77 19.71 -9.60 7.91
CA TYR A 77 19.51 -8.63 6.83
C TYR A 77 19.01 -7.29 7.36
N PHE A 78 18.09 -7.30 8.33
CA PHE A 78 17.48 -6.11 8.91
C PHE A 78 17.55 -6.18 10.44
N ARG A 79 18.25 -5.24 11.08
CA ARG A 79 18.50 -5.21 12.53
C ARG A 79 17.21 -4.96 13.32
N SER A 80 16.22 -4.31 12.71
CA SER A 80 14.91 -4.05 13.29
C SER A 80 13.77 -4.24 12.28
N LYS A 81 12.52 -4.25 12.78
CA LYS A 81 11.33 -4.12 11.91
C LYS A 81 11.32 -2.78 11.16
N ASP A 82 11.81 -1.72 11.79
CA ASP A 82 11.76 -0.38 11.23
C ASP A 82 12.73 -0.22 10.05
N GLU A 83 13.92 -0.85 10.10
CA GLU A 83 14.87 -0.91 8.99
C GLU A 83 14.30 -1.68 7.78
N LEU A 84 13.52 -2.75 8.02
CA LEU A 84 12.78 -3.44 6.97
C LEU A 84 11.67 -2.58 6.36
N LEU A 85 10.90 -1.87 7.19
CA LEU A 85 9.83 -0.98 6.72
C LEU A 85 10.39 0.22 5.94
N GLN A 86 11.54 0.73 6.35
CA GLN A 86 12.32 1.74 5.65
C GLN A 86 12.73 1.24 4.25
N ALA A 87 13.35 0.05 4.15
CA ALA A 87 13.71 -0.53 2.86
C ALA A 87 12.49 -0.79 1.95
N ALA A 88 11.35 -1.20 2.53
CA ALA A 88 10.09 -1.38 1.80
C ALA A 88 9.51 -0.05 1.27
N ARG A 89 9.62 1.03 2.05
CA ARG A 89 9.27 2.38 1.63
C ARG A 89 10.15 2.84 0.47
N ASP A 90 11.47 2.70 0.63
CA ASP A 90 12.44 3.19 -0.36
C ASP A 90 12.29 2.43 -1.69
N GLN A 91 12.13 1.09 -1.66
CA GLN A 91 11.86 0.30 -2.87
C GLN A 91 10.59 0.74 -3.63
N VAL A 92 9.53 1.13 -2.92
CA VAL A 92 8.30 1.63 -3.57
C VAL A 92 8.47 3.05 -4.10
N LEU A 93 9.21 3.91 -3.40
CA LEU A 93 9.57 5.24 -3.93
C LEU A 93 10.50 5.13 -5.14
N ASP A 94 11.37 4.13 -5.23
CA ASP A 94 12.21 3.88 -6.41
C ASP A 94 11.45 3.35 -7.63
N SER A 95 10.22 2.86 -7.44
CA SER A 95 9.31 2.56 -8.56
C SER A 95 8.61 3.81 -9.13
N PHE A 96 8.73 4.98 -8.47
CA PHE A 96 8.01 6.19 -8.84
C PHE A 96 8.68 6.98 -9.97
N HIS A 97 8.44 6.63 -11.23
CA HIS A 97 8.92 7.46 -12.34
C HIS A 97 7.93 8.60 -12.65
N PRO A 98 8.32 9.90 -12.52
CA PRO A 98 7.45 11.00 -12.90
C PRO A 98 7.06 10.89 -14.38
N PRO A 99 5.77 11.05 -14.74
CA PRO A 99 5.34 10.92 -16.12
C PRO A 99 5.85 12.07 -16.99
N ASP A 100 6.47 11.77 -18.12
CA ASP A 100 6.79 12.78 -19.13
C ASP A 100 5.51 13.15 -19.91
N VAL A 101 4.96 14.31 -19.57
CA VAL A 101 3.76 14.87 -20.20
C VAL A 101 4.11 16.15 -20.96
N SER A 102 3.47 16.34 -22.12
CA SER A 102 3.45 17.63 -22.80
C SER A 102 2.50 18.60 -22.08
N GLY A 103 2.85 19.89 -22.07
CA GLY A 103 2.05 20.92 -21.42
C GLY A 103 2.90 22.08 -20.88
N ASP A 104 2.25 22.98 -20.15
CA ASP A 104 2.91 24.02 -19.36
C ASP A 104 3.60 23.42 -18.11
N TRP A 105 4.23 24.27 -17.31
CA TRP A 105 4.90 23.84 -16.08
C TRP A 105 3.94 23.22 -15.06
N ALA A 106 2.68 23.69 -15.02
CA ALA A 106 1.68 23.24 -14.08
C ALA A 106 1.05 21.92 -14.53
N ASP A 107 0.88 21.68 -15.83
CA ASP A 107 0.50 20.36 -16.38
C ASP A 107 1.51 19.28 -15.96
N ARG A 108 2.81 19.58 -16.02
CA ARG A 108 3.90 18.68 -15.60
C ARG A 108 3.91 18.43 -14.10
N VAL A 109 3.78 19.49 -13.28
CA VAL A 109 3.66 19.36 -11.82
C VAL A 109 2.41 18.58 -11.44
N ARG A 110 1.27 18.87 -12.08
CA ARG A 110 -0.02 18.18 -11.88
C ARG A 110 0.10 16.69 -12.13
N ALA A 111 0.69 16.30 -13.26
CA ALA A 111 0.88 14.90 -13.62
C ALA A 111 1.82 14.16 -12.64
N CYS A 112 2.90 14.82 -12.20
CA CYS A 112 3.80 14.28 -11.18
C CYS A 112 3.07 14.07 -9.83
N CYS A 113 2.34 15.07 -9.35
CA CYS A 113 1.56 14.99 -8.11
C CYS A 113 0.45 13.92 -8.20
N GLN A 114 -0.24 13.83 -9.34
CA GLN A 114 -1.27 12.83 -9.62
C GLN A 114 -0.71 11.40 -9.63
N ALA A 115 0.43 11.17 -10.29
CA ALA A 115 1.07 9.87 -10.29
C ALA A 115 1.54 9.46 -8.88
N LEU A 116 2.07 10.39 -8.09
CA LEU A 116 2.44 10.15 -6.70
C LEU A 116 1.22 9.83 -5.83
N TYR A 117 0.12 10.56 -5.99
CA TYR A 117 -1.15 10.28 -5.30
C TYR A 117 -1.63 8.85 -5.57
N ARG A 118 -1.65 8.42 -6.83
CA ARG A 118 -2.03 7.05 -7.22
C ARG A 118 -1.14 6.00 -6.57
N LEU A 119 0.18 6.16 -6.65
CA LEU A 119 1.11 5.23 -6.01
C LEU A 119 0.88 5.08 -4.49
N LEU A 120 0.63 6.20 -3.79
CA LEU A 120 0.35 6.20 -2.35
C LEU A 120 -1.01 5.54 -2.01
N VAL A 121 -2.00 5.66 -2.89
CA VAL A 121 -3.32 5.02 -2.75
C VAL A 121 -3.25 3.52 -3.06
N GLU A 122 -2.50 3.13 -4.09
CA GLU A 122 -2.27 1.73 -4.49
C GLU A 122 -1.39 0.96 -3.49
N ARG A 123 -0.58 1.65 -2.68
CA ARG A 123 0.27 1.06 -1.63
C ARG A 123 -0.06 1.60 -0.23
N PRO A 124 -1.26 1.28 0.34
CA PRO A 124 -1.70 1.72 1.66
C PRO A 124 -0.63 1.58 2.75
N ALA A 125 0.06 0.45 2.79
CA ALA A 125 0.99 0.18 3.86
C ALA A 125 2.28 1.02 3.79
N VAL A 126 2.77 1.34 2.59
CA VAL A 126 3.90 2.27 2.41
C VAL A 126 3.51 3.67 2.87
N LEU A 127 2.28 4.09 2.57
CA LEU A 127 1.72 5.34 3.07
C LEU A 127 1.62 5.35 4.62
N ARG A 128 1.34 4.22 5.29
CA ARG A 128 1.42 4.13 6.77
C ARG A 128 2.85 4.36 7.27
N VAL A 129 3.87 3.79 6.61
CA VAL A 129 5.28 3.99 6.98
C VAL A 129 5.67 5.46 6.81
N LEU A 130 5.33 6.07 5.67
CA LEU A 130 5.59 7.48 5.38
C LEU A 130 4.88 8.42 6.38
N ALA A 131 3.67 8.08 6.83
CA ALA A 131 2.93 8.87 7.82
C ALA A 131 3.58 8.87 9.21
N VAL A 132 4.26 7.78 9.59
CA VAL A 132 4.97 7.66 10.88
C VAL A 132 6.39 8.23 10.79
N LYS A 133 7.06 8.07 9.64
CA LYS A 133 8.43 8.52 9.44
C LYS A 133 8.64 9.05 8.00
N PRO A 134 8.33 10.35 7.76
CA PRO A 134 8.37 10.92 6.41
C PRO A 134 9.77 10.87 5.77
N ASP A 135 10.80 11.24 6.52
CA ASP A 135 12.16 11.43 5.99
C ASP A 135 13.03 10.16 6.08
N GLY A 136 12.75 9.26 7.02
CA GLY A 136 13.53 8.03 7.25
C GLY A 136 14.71 8.27 8.21
N ASP A 137 15.77 7.45 8.10
CA ASP A 137 17.04 7.61 8.85
C ASP A 137 18.25 7.84 7.92
N GLY A 138 18.04 8.05 6.62
CA GLY A 138 19.13 8.05 5.61
C GLY A 138 18.83 8.91 4.38
N ASP A 139 19.66 8.73 3.35
CA ASP A 139 19.56 9.47 2.09
C ASP A 139 18.20 9.24 1.38
N PHE A 140 17.71 10.27 0.68
CA PHE A 140 16.52 10.14 -0.15
C PHE A 140 16.80 9.18 -1.32
N ALA A 141 15.86 8.28 -1.59
CA ALA A 141 15.84 7.48 -2.81
C ALA A 141 16.07 8.37 -4.05
N ASP A 142 16.96 7.95 -4.97
CA ASP A 142 17.35 8.73 -6.16
C ASP A 142 16.12 9.20 -6.95
N THR A 143 15.11 8.34 -7.00
CA THR A 143 13.84 8.55 -7.69
C THR A 143 12.97 9.60 -7.02
N ALA A 144 12.91 9.64 -5.68
CA ALA A 144 12.24 10.71 -4.93
C ALA A 144 12.96 12.05 -5.10
N THR A 145 14.30 12.04 -5.19
CA THR A 145 15.13 13.21 -5.49
C THR A 145 14.85 13.74 -6.91
N ALA A 146 14.68 12.86 -7.90
CA ALA A 146 14.29 13.26 -9.26
C ALA A 146 12.89 13.91 -9.33
N ALA A 147 11.92 13.38 -8.57
CA ALA A 147 10.59 13.98 -8.45
C ALA A 147 10.60 15.37 -7.80
N LEU A 148 11.40 15.53 -6.73
CA LEU A 148 11.67 16.83 -6.08
C LEU A 148 12.26 17.84 -7.07
N GLU A 149 13.32 17.46 -7.80
CA GLU A 149 13.98 18.32 -8.78
C GLU A 149 13.05 18.72 -9.94
N LEU A 150 12.19 17.81 -10.42
CA LEU A 150 11.16 18.13 -11.41
C LEU A 150 10.23 19.22 -10.89
N VAL A 151 9.63 19.06 -9.72
CA VAL A 151 8.66 20.05 -9.21
C VAL A 151 9.33 21.39 -8.91
N LEU A 152 10.52 21.39 -8.31
CA LEU A 152 11.28 22.62 -8.04
C LEU A 152 11.67 23.33 -9.34
N SER A 153 12.21 22.62 -10.33
CA SER A 153 12.63 23.22 -11.61
C SER A 153 11.44 23.80 -12.39
N GLN A 154 10.28 23.13 -12.40
CA GLN A 154 9.05 23.67 -13.02
C GLN A 154 8.56 24.94 -12.32
N LEU A 155 8.51 24.97 -10.98
CA LEU A 155 8.12 26.18 -10.23
C LEU A 155 9.12 27.34 -10.45
N ARG A 156 10.42 27.05 -10.56
CA ARG A 156 11.43 28.07 -10.90
C ARG A 156 11.29 28.57 -12.33
N ALA A 157 11.01 27.68 -13.30
CA ALA A 157 10.80 28.03 -14.71
C ALA A 157 9.51 28.87 -14.92
N ALA A 158 8.51 28.67 -14.06
CA ALA A 158 7.28 29.46 -14.02
C ALA A 158 7.48 30.92 -13.57
N GLY A 159 8.63 31.25 -12.97
CA GLY A 159 8.94 32.59 -12.45
C GLY A 159 8.86 32.73 -10.93
N LEU A 160 8.49 31.69 -10.17
CA LEU A 160 8.40 31.79 -8.71
C LEU A 160 9.78 32.02 -8.07
N GLY A 161 9.86 33.01 -7.17
CA GLY A 161 10.99 33.28 -6.30
C GLY A 161 11.38 32.09 -5.41
N ARG A 162 12.58 32.15 -4.80
CA ARG A 162 13.14 31.02 -4.04
C ARG A 162 12.24 30.60 -2.87
N GLN A 163 11.64 31.56 -2.16
CA GLN A 163 10.79 31.29 -1.01
C GLN A 163 9.43 30.73 -1.43
N GLU A 164 8.85 31.24 -2.51
CA GLU A 164 7.57 30.78 -3.05
C GLU A 164 7.70 29.40 -3.71
N THR A 165 8.82 29.12 -4.37
CA THR A 165 9.17 27.79 -4.89
C THR A 165 9.17 26.75 -3.77
N ALA A 166 9.93 27.01 -2.69
CA ALA A 166 10.02 26.08 -1.56
C ALA A 166 8.67 25.88 -0.86
N ARG A 167 7.91 26.96 -0.65
CA ARG A 167 6.55 26.89 -0.09
C ARG A 167 5.58 26.14 -1.00
N GLY A 168 5.64 26.37 -2.31
CA GLY A 168 4.81 25.68 -3.31
C GLY A 168 5.06 24.18 -3.31
N TYR A 169 6.33 23.75 -3.34
CA TYR A 169 6.69 22.34 -3.21
C TYR A 169 6.13 21.71 -1.92
N VAL A 170 6.35 22.34 -0.76
CA VAL A 170 5.89 21.82 0.53
C VAL A 170 4.36 21.71 0.58
N VAL A 171 3.62 22.70 0.06
CA VAL A 171 2.15 22.66 -0.02
C VAL A 171 1.66 21.54 -0.94
N LEU A 172 2.24 21.39 -2.12
CA LEU A 172 1.90 20.31 -3.07
C LEU A 172 2.14 18.92 -2.45
N LEU A 173 3.28 18.74 -1.78
CA LEU A 173 3.64 17.51 -1.09
C LEU A 173 2.66 17.20 0.05
N GLN A 174 2.46 18.14 0.98
CA GLN A 174 1.56 17.98 2.12
C GLN A 174 0.11 17.74 1.68
N TYR A 175 -0.36 18.43 0.64
CA TYR A 175 -1.69 18.22 0.11
C TYR A 175 -1.85 16.82 -0.52
N THR A 176 -0.84 16.35 -1.25
CA THR A 176 -0.83 15.01 -1.86
C THR A 176 -0.83 13.91 -0.80
N PHE A 177 0.10 13.97 0.16
CA PHE A 177 0.16 13.03 1.28
C PHE A 177 -1.11 13.06 2.14
N GLY A 178 -1.59 14.24 2.53
CA GLY A 178 -2.80 14.38 3.33
C GLY A 178 -4.08 13.92 2.62
N SER A 179 -4.12 14.02 1.29
CA SER A 179 -5.24 13.51 0.48
C SER A 179 -5.20 11.99 0.32
N ALA A 180 -4.01 11.42 0.06
CA ALA A 180 -3.83 9.97 0.03
C ALA A 180 -4.14 9.35 1.40
N LEU A 181 -3.62 9.92 2.49
CA LEU A 181 -3.84 9.46 3.86
C LEU A 181 -5.33 9.41 4.21
N ARG A 182 -6.07 10.45 3.81
CA ARG A 182 -7.52 10.51 3.97
C ARG A 182 -8.25 9.48 3.12
N HIS A 183 -7.85 9.28 1.86
CA HIS A 183 -8.51 8.30 0.99
C HIS A 183 -8.32 6.86 1.49
N VAL A 184 -7.11 6.53 1.95
CA VAL A 184 -6.76 5.17 2.39
C VAL A 184 -7.22 4.86 3.82
N PHE A 185 -7.16 5.83 4.75
CA PHE A 185 -7.46 5.61 6.18
C PHE A 185 -8.71 6.32 6.71
N ALA A 186 -9.48 7.02 5.86
CA ALA A 186 -10.87 7.21 6.20
C ALA A 186 -11.51 5.82 6.37
N PRO A 187 -12.28 5.57 7.44
CA PRO A 187 -12.97 4.30 7.60
C PRO A 187 -13.78 4.05 6.33
N ALA A 188 -13.60 2.89 5.71
CA ALA A 188 -14.16 2.59 4.40
C ALA A 188 -15.69 2.79 4.43
N ARG A 189 -16.15 3.95 3.93
CA ARG A 189 -17.56 4.31 3.76
C ARG A 189 -18.12 3.55 2.58
N ARG A 190 -18.10 2.22 2.69
CA ARG A 190 -18.72 1.29 1.75
C ARG A 190 -20.18 1.72 1.58
N ASN A 191 -20.53 2.08 0.35
CA ASN A 191 -21.90 2.25 -0.13
C ASN A 191 -22.79 3.14 0.76
N GLY A 192 -22.46 4.43 0.87
CA GLY A 192 -23.37 5.45 1.40
C GLY A 192 -23.62 5.41 2.92
N GLU A 193 -22.97 4.51 3.65
CA GLU A 193 -23.14 4.45 5.10
C GLU A 193 -22.42 5.61 5.82
N ASN A 194 -23.27 6.56 6.22
CA ASN A 194 -23.09 7.47 7.33
C ASN A 194 -21.98 8.55 7.17
N ILE A 195 -22.46 9.68 6.64
CA ILE A 195 -22.35 10.96 7.37
C ILE A 195 -22.38 10.68 8.89
N PRO A 196 -21.50 11.29 9.72
CA PRO A 196 -21.62 11.11 11.18
C PRO A 196 -23.05 11.48 11.57
N SER A 197 -23.82 10.56 12.17
CA SER A 197 -25.29 10.64 12.23
C SER A 197 -25.81 11.97 12.83
N ARG A 198 -24.98 12.60 13.66
CA ARG A 198 -25.14 13.97 14.18
C ARG A 198 -25.35 15.06 13.12
N LEU A 199 -24.71 14.99 11.96
CA LEU A 199 -24.88 15.99 10.89
C LEU A 199 -26.22 15.82 10.15
N GLN A 200 -26.75 14.59 10.04
CA GLN A 200 -28.11 14.35 9.53
C GLN A 200 -29.20 14.79 10.51
N MET A 201 -28.87 14.90 11.81
CA MET A 201 -29.76 15.37 12.87
C MET A 201 -29.59 16.88 13.17
N LEU A 202 -28.95 17.65 12.28
CA LEU A 202 -28.87 19.10 12.45
C LEU A 202 -30.25 19.74 12.19
N ASP A 203 -30.65 20.64 13.08
CA ASP A 203 -31.80 21.50 12.88
C ASP A 203 -31.54 22.45 11.68
N PRO A 204 -32.34 22.40 10.59
CA PRO A 204 -32.18 23.28 9.44
C PRO A 204 -32.37 24.77 9.75
N VAL A 205 -33.04 25.13 10.85
CA VAL A 205 -33.19 26.52 11.29
C VAL A 205 -31.91 27.02 11.96
N ALA A 206 -31.24 26.15 12.75
CA ALA A 206 -29.98 26.48 13.40
C ALA A 206 -28.74 26.32 12.48
N HIS A 207 -28.82 25.47 11.45
CA HIS A 207 -27.69 25.11 10.60
C HIS A 207 -27.99 25.14 9.08
N PRO A 208 -28.69 26.17 8.55
CA PRO A 208 -29.29 26.15 7.21
C PRO A 208 -28.29 25.79 6.10
N THR A 209 -27.10 26.41 6.10
CA THR A 209 -26.07 26.18 5.07
C THR A 209 -25.52 24.74 5.07
N ILE A 210 -25.40 24.10 6.24
CA ILE A 210 -24.88 22.74 6.33
C ILE A 210 -25.96 21.75 5.89
N THR A 211 -27.23 21.99 6.25
CA THR A 211 -28.35 21.14 5.82
C THR A 211 -28.66 21.29 4.33
N ASP A 212 -28.50 22.48 3.77
CA ASP A 212 -28.67 22.78 2.33
C ASP A 212 -27.62 22.04 1.49
N LEU A 213 -26.33 22.19 1.83
CA LEU A 213 -25.21 21.56 1.12
C LEU A 213 -24.95 20.10 1.52
N MET A 214 -25.81 19.48 2.33
CA MET A 214 -25.57 18.13 2.85
C MET A 214 -25.41 17.07 1.73
N PRO A 215 -26.25 17.05 0.66
CA PRO A 215 -26.11 16.06 -0.42
C PRO A 215 -24.76 16.14 -1.15
N GLU A 216 -24.29 17.34 -1.44
CA GLU A 216 -23.01 17.59 -2.10
C GLU A 216 -21.85 17.26 -1.16
N LEU A 217 -21.96 17.65 0.11
CA LEU A 217 -20.95 17.33 1.13
C LEU A 217 -20.79 15.82 1.32
N VAL A 218 -21.85 15.00 1.20
CA VAL A 218 -21.75 13.53 1.22
C VAL A 218 -20.85 13.01 0.11
N ILE A 219 -21.16 13.41 -1.12
CA ILE A 219 -20.49 12.94 -2.33
C ILE A 219 -19.01 13.34 -2.25
N THR A 220 -18.73 14.60 -1.94
CA THR A 220 -17.38 15.15 -1.83
C THR A 220 -16.58 14.57 -0.66
N HIS A 221 -17.23 14.23 0.47
CA HIS A 221 -16.56 13.58 1.61
C HIS A 221 -16.14 12.12 1.36
N GLY A 222 -16.61 11.49 0.27
CA GLY A 222 -16.08 10.20 -0.17
C GLY A 222 -14.60 10.25 -0.55
N GLY A 223 -14.10 11.43 -0.92
CA GLY A 223 -12.73 11.62 -1.40
C GLY A 223 -12.49 10.91 -2.73
N GLY A 224 -11.26 10.46 -2.96
CA GLY A 224 -10.84 9.87 -4.22
C GLY A 224 -10.13 10.87 -5.13
N GLU A 225 -9.74 10.38 -6.32
CA GLU A 225 -8.86 11.13 -7.23
C GLU A 225 -9.50 12.45 -7.71
N GLU A 226 -10.79 12.49 -8.02
CA GLU A 226 -11.46 13.72 -8.49
C GLU A 226 -11.38 14.85 -7.45
N GLN A 227 -11.65 14.55 -6.18
CA GLN A 227 -11.59 15.54 -5.09
C GLN A 227 -10.15 15.97 -4.78
N TYR A 228 -9.17 15.07 -5.01
CA TYR A 228 -7.76 15.43 -4.94
C TYR A 228 -7.35 16.35 -6.09
N LEU A 229 -7.75 16.05 -7.32
CA LEU A 229 -7.43 16.87 -8.49
C LEU A 229 -8.05 18.27 -8.38
N PHE A 230 -9.29 18.38 -7.89
CA PHE A 230 -9.94 19.67 -7.65
C PHE A 230 -9.10 20.60 -6.75
N GLY A 231 -8.60 20.11 -5.61
CA GLY A 231 -7.78 20.92 -4.72
C GLY A 231 -6.35 21.14 -5.22
N LEU A 232 -5.79 20.18 -5.98
CA LEU A 232 -4.50 20.34 -6.65
C LEU A 232 -4.57 21.47 -7.69
N ASP A 233 -5.62 21.51 -8.50
CA ASP A 233 -5.84 22.53 -9.51
C ASP A 233 -6.01 23.93 -8.88
N LEU A 234 -6.72 24.04 -7.75
CA LEU A 234 -6.79 25.28 -6.96
C LEU A 234 -5.43 25.74 -6.42
N ILE A 235 -4.57 24.82 -5.98
CA ILE A 235 -3.20 25.14 -5.53
C ILE A 235 -2.35 25.63 -6.71
N LEU A 236 -2.40 24.94 -7.85
CA LEU A 236 -1.66 25.30 -9.06
C LEU A 236 -2.07 26.67 -9.60
N ASP A 237 -3.37 27.00 -9.60
CA ASP A 237 -3.85 28.34 -9.96
C ASP A 237 -3.43 29.43 -8.97
N GLY A 238 -3.31 29.09 -7.69
CA GLY A 238 -2.69 29.96 -6.68
C GLY A 238 -1.22 30.24 -6.99
N LEU A 239 -0.46 29.20 -7.38
CA LEU A 239 0.95 29.30 -7.75
C LEU A 239 1.14 30.06 -9.08
N ARG A 240 0.27 29.87 -10.08
CA ARG A 240 0.22 30.67 -11.32
C ARG A 240 0.07 32.16 -11.02
N LYS A 241 -0.87 32.53 -10.14
CA LYS A 241 -1.07 33.93 -9.71
C LYS A 241 0.13 34.47 -8.94
N ALA A 242 0.74 33.66 -8.07
CA ALA A 242 1.93 34.04 -7.32
C ALA A 242 3.15 34.29 -8.25
N ALA A 243 3.30 33.49 -9.32
CA ALA A 243 4.34 33.67 -10.32
C ALA A 243 4.13 34.96 -11.14
N ALA A 244 2.92 35.18 -11.63
CA ALA A 244 2.56 36.36 -12.40
C ALA A 244 2.74 37.68 -11.62
N ALA A 245 2.69 37.65 -10.28
CA ALA A 245 2.90 38.81 -9.41
C ALA A 245 4.39 39.12 -9.13
N GLN A 246 5.34 38.34 -9.66
CA GLN A 246 6.79 38.60 -9.55
C GLN A 246 7.40 39.20 -10.83
N HIS A 247 6.54 39.57 -11.80
CA HIS A 247 6.88 40.19 -13.09
C HIS A 247 6.22 41.57 -13.21
#